data_AF-A0A7X6GHY0-F1
#
_entry.id   AF-A0A7X6GHY0-F1
#
_cell.length_a   1.000
_cell.length_b   1.000
_cell.length_c   1.000
_cell.angle_alpha   90.00
_cell.angle_beta   90.00
_cell.angle_gamma   90.00
#
_symmetry.space_group_name_H-M   'P 1'
#
loop_
_entity.id
_entity.type
_entity.pdbx_description
1 polymer ?
#
loop_
_entity_poly.entity_id
_entity_poly.type
_entity_poly.pdbx_seq_one_letter_code
_entity_poly.pdbx_strand_id
1 'polypeptide(L)'
;MQKTIPAVVNGWTLYAHPLFIEQYLNLKSQVEALREKDPENYTKKNAAKRLAAIQRLTFELIPHDPTHADFRQGNTLGDDNKHWFRAKFFQQYRLFFRYHLESKVIVYAWVNDEKNKRAYGSKTDAYRIFEKMVKSGHPPKEWDDLLKAAQNKLLPL
;
A
#
# COMPACT_ATOMS: atom_id res chain seq x y z
N MET A 1 15.09 16.85 -14.91
CA MET A 1 14.35 15.78 -14.19
C MET A 1 12.95 16.30 -13.90
N GLN A 2 11.92 15.63 -14.37
CA GLN A 2 10.54 16.11 -14.23
C GLN A 2 10.16 16.00 -12.74
N LYS A 3 10.08 17.14 -12.05
CA LYS A 3 9.57 17.21 -10.67
C LYS A 3 8.09 16.85 -10.75
N THR A 4 7.79 15.62 -10.40
CA THR A 4 6.44 15.07 -10.42
C THR A 4 5.67 15.58 -9.20
N ILE A 5 4.51 16.18 -9.43
CA ILE A 5 3.66 16.72 -8.37
C ILE A 5 2.96 15.53 -7.69
N PRO A 6 3.18 15.29 -6.38
CA PRO A 6 2.45 14.27 -5.65
C PRO A 6 0.95 14.59 -5.59
N ALA A 7 0.09 13.57 -5.59
CA ALA A 7 -1.34 13.77 -5.45
C ALA A 7 -1.66 14.34 -4.05
N VAL A 8 -2.54 15.34 -3.98
CA VAL A 8 -3.03 15.90 -2.71
C VAL A 8 -4.50 15.53 -2.55
N VAL A 9 -4.84 14.83 -1.47
CA VAL A 9 -6.20 14.38 -1.16
C VAL A 9 -6.50 14.69 0.30
N ASN A 10 -7.62 15.37 0.58
CA ASN A 10 -8.01 15.78 1.95
C ASN A 10 -6.88 16.49 2.72
N GLY A 11 -6.07 17.29 2.02
CA GLY A 11 -4.93 18.01 2.59
C GLY A 11 -3.68 17.14 2.83
N TRP A 12 -3.71 15.85 2.50
CA TRP A 12 -2.57 14.94 2.59
C TRP A 12 -1.85 14.81 1.25
N THR A 13 -0.53 15.00 1.28
CA THR A 13 0.34 14.70 0.14
C THR A 13 0.64 13.21 0.11
N LEU A 14 0.34 12.57 -1.02
CA LEU A 14 0.42 11.13 -1.18
C LEU A 14 1.67 10.74 -1.98
N TYR A 15 2.50 9.88 -1.39
CA TYR A 15 3.63 9.24 -2.06
C TYR A 15 3.49 7.71 -2.04
N ALA A 16 4.11 7.06 -3.03
CA ALA A 16 4.17 5.62 -3.09
C ALA A 16 5.61 5.14 -3.20
N HIS A 17 5.98 4.22 -2.32
CA HIS A 17 7.25 3.53 -2.38
C HIS A 17 7.29 2.59 -3.61
N PRO A 18 8.45 2.35 -4.23
CA PRO A 18 8.58 1.45 -5.39
C PRO A 18 7.94 0.06 -5.18
N LEU A 19 8.04 -0.51 -3.98
CA LEU A 19 7.41 -1.80 -3.63
C LEU A 19 5.88 -1.78 -3.76
N PHE A 20 5.23 -0.67 -3.43
CA PHE A 20 3.79 -0.52 -3.62
C PHE A 20 3.47 -0.35 -5.11
N ILE A 21 4.24 0.48 -5.80
CA ILE A 21 4.03 0.78 -7.23
C ILE A 21 4.13 -0.48 -8.07
N GLU A 22 5.15 -1.31 -7.83
CA GLU A 22 5.33 -2.58 -8.53
C GLU A 22 4.08 -3.47 -8.38
N GLN A 23 3.59 -3.66 -7.15
CA GLN A 23 2.41 -4.47 -6.88
C GLN A 23 1.14 -3.90 -7.50
N TYR A 24 0.97 -2.58 -7.44
CA TYR A 24 -0.16 -1.89 -8.04
C TYR A 24 -0.17 -2.01 -9.56
N LEU A 25 0.97 -1.74 -10.22
CA LEU A 25 1.08 -1.82 -11.68
C LEU A 25 0.88 -3.25 -12.19
N ASN A 26 1.48 -4.24 -11.52
CA ASN A 26 1.26 -5.64 -11.86
C ASN A 26 -0.23 -6.02 -11.78
N LEU A 27 -0.93 -5.55 -10.75
CA LEU A 27 -2.37 -5.77 -10.63
C LEU A 27 -3.17 -5.00 -11.69
N LYS A 28 -2.79 -3.76 -11.99
CA LYS A 28 -3.43 -2.92 -13.02
C LYS A 28 -3.34 -3.58 -14.39
N SER A 29 -2.16 -4.05 -14.80
CA SER A 29 -1.98 -4.76 -16.06
C SER A 29 -2.78 -6.07 -16.13
N GLN A 30 -2.93 -6.80 -15.02
CA GLN A 30 -3.82 -7.97 -14.97
C GLN A 30 -5.29 -7.58 -15.21
N VAL A 31 -5.75 -6.47 -14.63
CA VAL A 31 -7.11 -5.96 -14.83
C VAL A 31 -7.33 -5.47 -16.26
N GLU A 32 -6.35 -4.80 -16.85
CA GLU A 32 -6.39 -4.35 -18.25
C GLU A 32 -6.51 -5.54 -19.20
N ALA A 33 -5.69 -6.58 -19.02
CA ALA A 33 -5.78 -7.81 -19.81
C ALA A 33 -7.12 -8.55 -19.62
N LEU A 34 -7.73 -8.50 -18.43
CA LEU A 34 -9.07 -9.05 -18.20
C LEU A 34 -10.14 -8.21 -18.89
N ARG A 35 -10.02 -6.88 -18.88
CA ARG A 35 -10.94 -5.96 -19.55
C ARG A 35 -10.90 -6.15 -21.06
N GLU A 36 -9.74 -6.33 -21.65
CA GLU A 36 -9.61 -6.60 -23.09
C GLU A 36 -10.29 -7.91 -23.49
N LYS A 37 -10.21 -8.95 -22.63
CA LYS A 37 -10.80 -10.27 -22.89
C LYS A 37 -12.31 -10.34 -22.65
N ASP A 38 -12.82 -9.61 -21.66
CA ASP A 38 -14.22 -9.68 -21.21
C ASP A 38 -14.68 -8.31 -20.67
N PRO A 39 -14.88 -7.30 -21.55
CA PRO A 39 -15.17 -5.92 -21.15
C PRO A 39 -16.42 -5.77 -20.29
N GLU A 40 -17.40 -6.66 -20.43
CA GLU A 40 -18.67 -6.58 -19.71
C GLU A 40 -18.59 -7.16 -18.30
N ASN A 41 -17.74 -8.17 -18.07
CA ASN A 41 -17.70 -8.89 -16.78
C ASN A 41 -16.36 -8.83 -16.04
N TYR A 42 -15.31 -8.18 -16.58
CA TYR A 42 -14.00 -8.10 -15.91
C TYR A 42 -14.07 -7.50 -14.50
N THR A 43 -15.00 -6.56 -14.25
CA THR A 43 -15.21 -5.92 -12.94
C THR A 43 -15.61 -6.91 -11.84
N LYS A 44 -16.20 -8.05 -12.21
CA LYS A 44 -16.59 -9.11 -11.27
C LYS A 44 -15.41 -9.97 -10.82
N LYS A 45 -14.28 -9.94 -11.56
CA LYS A 45 -13.09 -10.76 -11.30
C LYS A 45 -12.36 -10.27 -10.04
N ASN A 46 -11.64 -11.18 -9.38
CA ASN A 46 -10.94 -10.89 -8.12
C ASN A 46 -9.91 -9.75 -8.27
N ALA A 47 -9.13 -9.75 -9.36
CA ALA A 47 -8.13 -8.72 -9.63
C ALA A 47 -8.75 -7.31 -9.71
N ALA A 48 -9.88 -7.17 -10.42
CA ALA A 48 -10.57 -5.89 -10.55
C ALA A 48 -11.11 -5.38 -9.20
N LYS A 49 -11.72 -6.28 -8.41
CA LYS A 49 -12.18 -5.96 -7.05
C LYS A 49 -11.03 -5.55 -6.12
N ARG A 50 -9.87 -6.21 -6.23
CA ARG A 50 -8.67 -5.84 -5.47
C ARG A 50 -8.13 -4.48 -5.88
N LEU A 51 -8.06 -4.19 -7.19
CA LEU A 51 -7.57 -2.91 -7.68
C LEU A 51 -8.47 -1.77 -7.18
N ALA A 52 -9.79 -1.92 -7.32
CA ALA A 52 -10.77 -0.95 -6.82
C ALA A 52 -10.66 -0.74 -5.29
N ALA A 53 -10.48 -1.82 -4.51
CA ALA A 53 -10.29 -1.70 -3.07
C ALA A 53 -8.99 -0.96 -2.70
N ILE A 54 -7.89 -1.21 -3.42
CA ILE A 54 -6.62 -0.51 -3.20
C ILE A 54 -6.79 0.98 -3.56
N GLN A 55 -7.43 1.31 -4.69
CA GLN A 55 -7.70 2.69 -5.07
C GLN A 55 -8.57 3.41 -4.03
N ARG A 56 -9.63 2.78 -3.54
CA ARG A 56 -10.48 3.32 -2.46
C ARG A 56 -9.69 3.55 -1.17
N LEU A 57 -8.80 2.64 -0.79
CA LEU A 57 -7.95 2.83 0.37
C LEU A 57 -6.98 4.01 0.18
N THR A 58 -6.32 4.08 -0.97
CA THR A 58 -5.29 5.07 -1.28
C THR A 58 -5.85 6.47 -1.48
N PHE A 59 -7.03 6.63 -2.08
CA PHE A 59 -7.54 7.94 -2.50
C PHE A 59 -8.78 8.41 -1.74
N GLU A 60 -9.31 7.62 -0.81
CA GLU A 60 -10.50 8.01 -0.05
C GLU A 60 -10.32 7.71 1.44
N LEU A 61 -10.18 6.44 1.82
CA LEU A 61 -10.28 6.04 3.23
C LEU A 61 -9.07 6.43 4.07
N ILE A 62 -7.85 6.18 3.57
CA ILE A 62 -6.64 6.50 4.33
C ILE A 62 -6.40 8.01 4.39
N PRO A 63 -6.55 8.80 3.29
CA PRO A 63 -6.42 10.25 3.38
C PRO A 63 -7.52 10.95 4.17
N HIS A 64 -8.70 10.33 4.34
CA HIS A 64 -9.75 10.89 5.19
C HIS A 64 -9.31 11.01 6.65
N ASP A 65 -8.75 9.94 7.23
CA ASP A 65 -8.11 9.97 8.55
C ASP A 65 -7.03 8.87 8.67
N PRO A 66 -5.75 9.17 8.36
CA PRO A 66 -4.69 8.16 8.47
C PRO A 66 -4.33 7.81 9.92
N THR A 67 -4.84 8.56 10.90
CA THR A 67 -4.55 8.37 12.33
C THR A 67 -5.52 7.41 13.01
N HIS A 68 -6.56 6.98 12.29
CA HIS A 68 -7.64 6.15 12.80
C HIS A 68 -7.14 4.86 13.47
N ALA A 69 -7.75 4.50 14.60
CA ALA A 69 -7.31 3.37 15.42
C ALA A 69 -7.34 2.03 14.66
N ASP A 70 -8.26 1.86 13.70
CA ASP A 70 -8.36 0.65 12.88
C ASP A 70 -7.12 0.37 12.02
N PHE A 71 -6.37 1.43 11.67
CA PHE A 71 -5.12 1.29 10.94
C PHE A 71 -3.95 0.90 11.83
N ARG A 72 -4.10 0.96 13.16
CA ARG A 72 -3.06 0.49 14.08
C ARG A 72 -2.95 -1.03 13.98
N GLN A 73 -1.71 -1.49 13.94
CA GLN A 73 -1.40 -2.91 13.87
C GLN A 73 -0.89 -3.49 15.20
N GLY A 74 -0.78 -2.65 16.24
CA GLY A 74 -0.26 -3.05 17.55
C GLY A 74 1.15 -3.62 17.41
N ASN A 75 1.40 -4.74 18.06
CA ASN A 75 2.72 -5.40 18.06
C ASN A 75 2.85 -6.45 16.94
N THR A 76 1.97 -6.45 15.93
CA THR A 76 1.96 -7.54 14.92
C THR A 76 3.26 -7.60 14.10
N LEU A 77 3.92 -6.46 13.85
CA LEU A 77 5.24 -6.39 13.21
C LEU A 77 6.40 -6.27 14.23
N GLY A 78 6.16 -6.52 15.51
CA GLY A 78 7.12 -6.28 16.60
C GLY A 78 7.05 -4.86 17.16
N ASP A 79 7.59 -4.67 18.37
CA ASP A 79 7.45 -3.42 19.14
C ASP A 79 8.11 -2.21 18.47
N ASP A 80 9.22 -2.44 17.77
CA ASP A 80 9.98 -1.39 17.07
C ASP A 80 9.29 -0.87 15.80
N ASN A 81 8.23 -1.54 15.34
CA ASN A 81 7.56 -1.30 14.07
C ASN A 81 6.14 -0.72 14.23
N LYS A 82 5.81 -0.17 15.41
CA LYS A 82 4.51 0.46 15.71
C LYS A 82 4.20 1.67 14.83
N HIS A 83 5.22 2.28 14.23
CA HIS A 83 5.08 3.39 13.29
C HIS A 83 4.50 2.97 11.93
N TRP A 84 4.47 1.67 11.62
CA TRP A 84 3.78 1.14 10.45
C TRP A 84 2.28 0.98 10.72
N PHE A 85 1.47 1.58 9.85
CA PHE A 85 0.02 1.45 9.83
C PHE A 85 -0.42 0.48 8.75
N ARG A 86 -1.65 -0.01 8.85
CA ARG A 86 -2.15 -1.09 8.02
C ARG A 86 -3.66 -1.05 7.83
N ALA A 87 -4.08 -0.83 6.59
CA ALA A 87 -5.46 -1.07 6.17
C ALA A 87 -5.70 -2.55 5.88
N LYS A 88 -6.86 -3.08 6.29
CA LYS A 88 -7.29 -4.46 6.00
C LYS A 88 -8.38 -4.44 4.93
N PHE A 89 -8.33 -5.37 3.98
CA PHE A 89 -9.43 -5.58 3.03
C PHE A 89 -9.55 -7.06 2.63
N PHE A 90 -10.76 -7.48 2.26
CA PHE A 90 -11.17 -8.87 1.98
C PHE A 90 -10.58 -9.93 2.94
N GLN A 91 -10.46 -9.58 4.23
CA GLN A 91 -9.88 -10.39 5.32
C GLN A 91 -8.39 -10.75 5.18
N GLN A 92 -7.89 -11.05 3.98
CA GLN A 92 -6.56 -11.59 3.72
C GLN A 92 -5.56 -10.59 3.14
N TYR A 93 -6.00 -9.39 2.76
CA TYR A 93 -5.11 -8.38 2.19
C TYR A 93 -4.85 -7.23 3.16
N ARG A 94 -3.64 -6.70 3.08
CA ARG A 94 -3.04 -5.67 3.92
C ARG A 94 -2.30 -4.69 3.03
N LEU A 95 -2.65 -3.42 3.19
CA LEU A 95 -1.89 -2.30 2.64
C LEU A 95 -1.20 -1.62 3.83
N PHE A 96 0.14 -1.58 3.78
CA PHE A 96 0.99 -0.99 4.80
C PHE A 96 1.43 0.40 4.38
N PHE A 97 1.37 1.35 5.31
CA PHE A 97 1.70 2.74 5.07
C PHE A 97 2.27 3.41 6.31
N ARG A 98 2.86 4.59 6.13
CA ARG A 98 3.21 5.53 7.19
C ARG A 98 2.66 6.89 6.87
N TYR A 99 2.53 7.74 7.88
CA TYR A 99 2.22 9.14 7.69
C TYR A 99 3.09 10.00 8.61
N HIS A 100 3.19 11.27 8.25
CA HIS A 100 3.76 12.32 9.08
C HIS A 100 2.71 13.43 9.25
N LEU A 101 2.27 13.63 10.49
CA LEU A 101 1.09 14.45 10.78
C LEU A 101 1.33 15.94 10.52
N GLU A 102 2.48 16.45 10.95
CA GLU A 102 2.82 17.87 10.87
C GLU A 102 2.95 18.34 9.41
N SER A 103 3.65 17.56 8.58
CA SER A 103 3.79 17.87 7.15
C SER A 103 2.61 17.38 6.29
N LYS A 104 1.62 16.71 6.88
CA LYS A 104 0.48 16.08 6.18
C LYS A 104 0.93 15.22 5.00
N VAL A 105 1.83 14.28 5.25
CA VAL A 105 2.34 13.35 4.22
C VAL A 105 1.93 11.91 4.53
N ILE A 106 1.55 11.15 3.50
CA ILE A 106 1.31 9.70 3.56
C ILE A 106 2.24 9.00 2.58
N VAL A 107 2.91 7.94 3.03
CA VAL A 107 3.70 7.05 2.18
C VAL A 107 3.09 5.65 2.18
N TYR A 108 2.57 5.23 1.02
CA TYR A 108 2.14 3.85 0.78
C TYR A 108 3.34 2.98 0.48
N ALA A 109 3.65 2.03 1.37
CA ALA A 109 4.91 1.29 1.30
C ALA A 109 4.78 -0.04 0.57
N TRP A 110 3.74 -0.82 0.87
CA TRP A 110 3.57 -2.14 0.29
C TRP A 110 2.13 -2.64 0.43
N VAL A 111 1.66 -3.40 -0.55
CA VAL A 111 0.40 -4.15 -0.49
C VAL A 111 0.66 -5.60 -0.88
N ASN A 112 0.11 -6.53 -0.12
CA ASN A 112 0.29 -7.95 -0.44
C ASN A 112 -0.61 -8.40 -1.61
N ASP A 113 -0.19 -9.47 -2.26
CA ASP A 113 -0.84 -10.08 -3.41
C ASP A 113 -1.38 -11.47 -3.09
N GLU A 114 -1.79 -12.20 -4.13
CA GLU A 114 -2.33 -13.54 -3.95
C GLU A 114 -1.30 -14.58 -3.48
N LYS A 115 -0.01 -14.32 -3.71
CA LYS A 115 1.08 -15.20 -3.28
C LYS A 115 1.37 -15.04 -1.79
N ASN A 116 1.05 -13.87 -1.24
CA ASN A 116 1.41 -13.48 0.14
C ASN A 116 0.18 -13.13 1.00
N LYS A 117 -0.89 -13.94 0.92
CA LYS A 117 -2.13 -13.72 1.67
C LYS A 117 -1.94 -13.83 3.20
N ARG A 118 -2.81 -13.12 3.93
CA ARG A 118 -3.23 -13.35 5.33
C ARG A 118 -3.30 -14.81 5.72
N ALA A 119 -2.26 -15.46 6.26
CA ALA A 119 -2.32 -16.87 6.63
C ALA A 119 -1.45 -17.15 7.87
N TYR A 120 -2.08 -17.20 9.05
CA TYR A 120 -1.37 -17.45 10.31
C TYR A 120 -0.55 -18.74 10.24
N GLY A 121 0.73 -18.67 10.65
CA GLY A 121 1.66 -19.81 10.57
C GLY A 121 2.31 -20.02 9.20
N SER A 122 1.82 -19.42 8.11
CA SER A 122 2.40 -19.57 6.77
C SER A 122 3.74 -18.84 6.61
N LYS A 123 4.67 -19.41 5.84
CA LYS A 123 5.93 -18.73 5.47
C LYS A 123 5.72 -17.54 4.53
N THR A 124 4.59 -17.50 3.82
CA THR A 124 4.19 -16.43 2.90
C THR A 124 3.18 -15.47 3.52
N ASP A 125 2.99 -15.51 4.83
CA ASP A 125 2.09 -14.59 5.52
C ASP A 125 2.49 -13.12 5.30
N ALA A 126 1.50 -12.27 5.02
CA ALA A 126 1.71 -10.85 4.73
C ALA A 126 2.53 -10.11 5.80
N TYR A 127 2.33 -10.41 7.10
CA TYR A 127 3.11 -9.77 8.15
C TYR A 127 4.55 -10.25 8.16
N ARG A 128 4.78 -11.56 7.98
CA ARG A 128 6.15 -12.11 7.95
C ARG A 128 6.95 -11.60 6.76
N ILE A 129 6.32 -11.49 5.58
CA ILE A 129 6.98 -10.95 4.39
C ILE A 129 7.33 -9.48 4.61
N PHE A 130 6.37 -8.67 5.09
CA PHE A 130 6.62 -7.25 5.32
C PHE A 130 7.64 -7.01 6.45
N GLU A 131 7.59 -7.79 7.53
CA GLU A 131 8.57 -7.72 8.61
C GLU A 131 9.99 -8.02 8.10
N LYS A 132 10.15 -9.05 7.26
CA LYS A 132 11.44 -9.36 6.62
C LYS A 132 11.92 -8.23 5.71
N MET A 133 11.02 -7.66 4.92
CA MET A 133 11.29 -6.50 4.06
C MET A 133 11.82 -5.31 4.87
N VAL A 134 11.13 -4.94 5.95
CA VAL A 134 11.57 -3.87 6.86
C VAL A 134 12.91 -4.19 7.52
N LYS A 135 13.13 -5.43 7.98
CA LYS A 135 14.41 -5.87 8.55
C LYS A 135 15.56 -5.81 7.54
N SER A 136 15.30 -6.05 6.25
CA SER A 136 16.28 -5.86 5.18
C SER A 136 16.49 -4.41 4.74
N GLY A 137 15.78 -3.44 5.35
CA GLY A 137 15.89 -2.02 5.01
C GLY A 137 15.14 -1.62 3.74
N HIS A 138 14.22 -2.46 3.26
CA HIS A 138 13.45 -2.21 2.04
C HIS A 138 11.98 -2.62 2.24
N PRO A 139 11.08 -1.70 2.67
CA PRO A 139 11.27 -0.26 2.69
C PRO A 139 12.18 0.23 3.84
N PRO A 140 12.80 1.42 3.71
CA PRO A 140 13.58 2.03 4.78
C PRO A 140 12.76 2.24 6.05
N LYS A 141 13.42 2.06 7.21
CA LYS A 141 12.79 2.26 8.53
C LYS A 141 12.69 3.75 8.90
N GLU A 142 13.69 4.55 8.55
CA GLU A 142 13.70 5.97 8.89
C GLU A 142 12.81 6.78 7.95
N TRP A 143 12.14 7.80 8.50
CA TRP A 143 11.12 8.56 7.77
C TRP A 143 11.70 9.27 6.54
N ASP A 144 12.82 9.96 6.69
CA ASP A 144 13.41 10.74 5.61
C ASP A 144 13.89 9.86 4.46
N ASP A 145 14.49 8.70 4.77
CA ASP A 145 14.91 7.73 3.77
C ASP A 145 13.71 7.10 3.05
N LEU A 146 12.65 6.78 3.78
CA LEU A 146 11.42 6.25 3.22
C LEU A 146 10.78 7.28 2.26
N LEU A 147 10.68 8.53 2.70
CA LEU A 147 10.11 9.61 1.91
C LEU A 147 10.95 9.88 0.66
N LYS A 148 12.28 9.92 0.78
CA LYS A 148 13.20 10.05 -0.36
C LYS A 148 13.05 8.91 -1.36
N ALA A 149 12.90 7.68 -0.89
CA ALA A 149 12.66 6.53 -1.75
C ALA A 149 11.31 6.60 -2.49
N ALA A 150 10.28 7.19 -1.86
CA ALA A 150 8.94 7.33 -2.43
C ALA A 150 8.76 8.57 -3.34
N GLN A 151 9.48 9.66 -3.07
CA GLN A 151 9.40 10.92 -3.83
C GLN A 151 9.83 10.79 -5.29
N ASN A 152 10.64 9.78 -5.61
CA ASN A 152 11.16 9.57 -6.96
C ASN A 152 10.17 8.87 -7.91
N LYS A 153 8.97 8.52 -7.45
CA LYS A 153 7.99 7.80 -8.24
C LYS A 153 6.58 8.36 -8.03
N LEU A 154 5.86 8.53 -9.14
CA LEU A 154 4.46 8.91 -9.14
C LEU A 154 3.60 7.77 -8.60
N LEU A 155 2.55 8.10 -7.84
CA LEU A 155 1.40 7.22 -7.70
C LEU A 155 0.77 7.08 -9.09
N PRO A 156 0.79 5.88 -9.70
CA PRO A 156 0.11 5.69 -10.97
C PRO A 156 -1.40 5.76 -10.72
N LEU A 157 -2.03 6.86 -11.12
CA LEU A 157 -3.48 6.98 -11.16
C LEU A 157 -4.05 5.97 -12.18
#